data_AF-A0A928QGV3-F1
#
_entry.id   AF-A0A928QGV3-F1
#
_cell.length_a   1.000
_cell.length_b   1.000
_cell.length_c   1.000
_cell.angle_alpha   90.00
_cell.angle_beta   90.00
_cell.angle_gamma   90.00
#
_symmetry.space_group_name_H-M   'P 1'
#
loop_
_entity.id
_entity.type
_entity.pdbx_description
1 polymer ?
#
loop_
_entity_poly.entity_id
_entity_poly.type
_entity_poly.pdbx_seq_one_letter_code
_entity_poly.pdbx_strand_id
1 'polypeptide(L)'
;MERIKNMDKYYKVLAALSLVMVIVFAFAYHITVAKVGYAFNDAILVPVKENNTTVYTGEAFGHSLDVTVTDDKTVTFDYSHKSYGPYTVIYDETAVANIEDNSRKLTGVEIRNGEEIFFRGGFFESFGGEKSIWLYNENGDIDGFDIYYVDSDGVERDADGNLVDRLVPSAGTILELTHQPTLTHKGDWQAWFYGTALLLLNIVLMMFEKELFHWGLSFEIRNADKAQMSGWGKTSRRISSTILVVVVLLLYTVGLGNYW
;
A
#
# COMPACT_ATOMS: atom_id res chain seq x y z
N MET A 1 10.49 -8.01 -37.73
CA MET A 1 11.66 -8.82 -37.29
C MET A 1 13.01 -8.27 -37.77
N GLU A 2 13.16 -7.76 -39.00
CA GLU A 2 14.46 -7.25 -39.50
C GLU A 2 15.09 -6.13 -38.67
N ARG A 3 14.28 -5.22 -38.11
CA ARG A 3 14.76 -4.11 -37.26
C ARG A 3 15.44 -4.59 -35.98
N ILE A 4 14.84 -5.58 -35.30
CA ILE A 4 15.42 -6.20 -34.10
C ILE A 4 16.72 -6.93 -34.49
N LYS A 5 16.79 -7.53 -35.68
CA LYS A 5 17.98 -8.24 -36.17
C LYS A 5 19.15 -7.28 -36.44
N ASN A 6 18.88 -6.05 -36.88
CA ASN A 6 19.89 -5.02 -37.18
C ASN A 6 20.27 -4.13 -35.99
N MET A 7 19.65 -4.34 -34.83
CA MET A 7 19.91 -3.59 -33.61
C MET A 7 21.30 -3.92 -33.03
N ASP A 8 21.95 -2.93 -32.39
CA ASP A 8 23.21 -3.11 -31.68
C ASP A 8 23.08 -4.24 -30.64
N LYS A 9 24.14 -5.06 -30.49
CA LYS A 9 24.19 -6.12 -29.49
C LYS A 9 23.90 -5.59 -28.09
N TYR A 10 24.36 -4.38 -27.78
CA TYR A 10 24.06 -3.71 -26.51
C TYR A 10 22.54 -3.54 -26.29
N TYR A 11 21.84 -2.91 -27.24
CA TYR A 11 20.40 -2.66 -27.11
C TYR A 11 19.58 -3.94 -27.16
N LYS A 12 20.04 -4.98 -27.87
CA LYS A 12 19.42 -6.32 -27.83
C LYS A 12 19.45 -6.90 -26.43
N VAL A 13 20.59 -6.85 -25.75
CA VAL A 13 20.73 -7.34 -24.38
C VAL A 13 19.89 -6.50 -23.42
N LEU A 14 19.96 -5.16 -23.51
CA LEU A 14 19.22 -4.27 -22.63
C LEU A 14 17.69 -4.43 -22.80
N ALA A 15 17.21 -4.58 -24.04
CA ALA A 15 15.79 -4.83 -24.32
C ALA A 15 15.34 -6.20 -23.80
N ALA A 16 16.17 -7.25 -23.96
CA ALA A 16 15.87 -8.57 -23.41
C ALA A 16 15.79 -8.54 -21.87
N LEU A 17 16.74 -7.88 -21.20
CA LEU A 17 16.71 -7.70 -19.74
C LEU A 17 15.47 -6.91 -19.29
N SER A 18 15.13 -5.85 -20.02
CA SER A 18 13.92 -5.05 -19.75
C SER A 18 12.64 -5.89 -19.85
N LEU A 19 12.53 -6.75 -20.87
CA LEU A 19 11.38 -7.65 -21.03
C LEU A 19 11.31 -8.70 -19.91
N VAL A 20 12.45 -9.30 -19.55
CA VAL A 20 12.52 -10.23 -18.41
C VAL A 20 12.08 -9.52 -17.13
N MET A 21 12.54 -8.29 -16.90
CA MET A 21 12.15 -7.48 -15.74
C MET A 21 10.64 -7.23 -15.72
N VAL A 22 10.02 -6.82 -16.83
CA VAL A 22 8.55 -6.64 -16.92
C VAL A 22 7.81 -7.92 -16.53
N ILE A 23 8.26 -9.08 -17.02
CA ILE A 23 7.62 -10.38 -16.72
C ILE A 23 7.78 -10.72 -15.23
N VAL A 24 8.98 -10.62 -14.66
CA VAL A 24 9.24 -10.91 -13.25
C VAL A 24 8.37 -10.03 -12.35
N PHE A 25 8.32 -8.73 -12.62
CA PHE A 25 7.49 -7.82 -11.83
C PHE A 25 6.01 -8.03 -12.09
N ALA A 26 5.57 -8.39 -13.29
CA ALA A 26 4.17 -8.75 -13.53
C ALA A 26 3.72 -9.91 -12.63
N PHE A 27 4.54 -10.96 -12.48
CA PHE A 27 4.26 -12.04 -11.54
C PHE A 27 4.29 -11.56 -10.08
N ALA A 28 5.29 -10.75 -9.69
CA ALA A 28 5.37 -10.22 -8.33
C ALA A 28 4.15 -9.37 -7.95
N TYR A 29 3.73 -8.44 -8.83
CA TYR A 29 2.53 -7.64 -8.64
C TYR A 29 1.27 -8.49 -8.63
N HIS A 30 1.16 -9.49 -9.51
CA HIS A 30 0.02 -10.40 -9.51
C HIS A 30 -0.11 -11.15 -8.19
N ILE A 31 1.00 -11.68 -7.64
CA ILE A 31 1.02 -12.36 -6.34
C ILE A 31 0.68 -11.39 -5.20
N THR A 32 1.18 -10.15 -5.26
CA THR A 32 1.01 -9.17 -4.19
C THR A 32 -0.41 -8.62 -4.15
N VAL A 33 -0.96 -8.21 -5.30
CA VAL A 33 -2.34 -7.72 -5.43
C VAL A 33 -3.36 -8.84 -5.19
N ALA A 34 -3.03 -10.10 -5.48
CA ALA A 34 -3.90 -11.23 -5.17
C ALA A 34 -4.06 -11.49 -3.66
N LYS A 35 -3.13 -11.01 -2.83
CA LYS A 35 -3.26 -11.06 -1.37
C LYS A 35 -4.17 -9.91 -0.91
N VAL A 36 -5.46 -10.17 -0.99
CA VAL A 36 -6.51 -9.28 -0.47
C VAL A 36 -6.76 -9.64 0.99
N GLY A 37 -6.67 -8.67 1.89
CA GLY A 37 -6.82 -8.88 3.32
C GLY A 37 -7.04 -7.59 4.08
N TYR A 38 -7.16 -7.69 5.41
CA TYR A 38 -7.28 -6.52 6.27
C TYR A 38 -5.89 -5.88 6.47
N ALA A 39 -5.76 -4.59 6.18
CA ALA A 39 -4.53 -3.86 6.47
C ALA A 39 -4.45 -3.57 7.97
N PHE A 40 -3.40 -4.07 8.61
CA PHE A 40 -3.12 -3.80 10.01
C PHE A 40 -1.63 -3.48 10.16
N ASN A 41 -1.32 -2.23 10.52
CA ASN A 41 0.05 -1.70 10.57
C ASN A 41 0.83 -1.97 9.27
N ASP A 42 1.91 -2.76 9.33
CA ASP A 42 2.76 -3.11 8.20
C ASP A 42 2.36 -4.43 7.51
N ALA A 43 1.20 -4.99 7.87
CA ALA A 43 0.75 -6.31 7.44
C ALA A 43 -0.56 -6.26 6.64
N ILE A 44 -0.74 -7.24 5.75
CA ILE A 44 -2.04 -7.60 5.18
C ILE A 44 -2.43 -8.94 5.79
N LEU A 45 -3.48 -8.94 6.60
CA LEU A 45 -4.00 -10.11 7.27
C LEU A 45 -5.05 -10.77 6.38
N VAL A 46 -4.76 -11.96 5.88
CA VAL A 46 -5.63 -12.66 4.92
C VAL A 46 -6.76 -13.35 5.68
N PRO A 47 -8.05 -13.09 5.34
CA PRO A 47 -9.18 -13.71 6.02
C PRO A 47 -9.33 -15.18 5.63
N VAL A 48 -9.46 -16.04 6.63
CA VAL A 48 -9.83 -17.44 6.52
C VAL A 48 -11.11 -17.65 7.33
N LYS A 49 -12.19 -18.03 6.65
CA LYS A 49 -13.47 -18.28 7.31
C LYS A 49 -13.50 -19.70 7.88
N GLU A 50 -13.62 -19.80 9.19
CA GLU A 50 -13.76 -21.06 9.93
C GLU A 50 -15.10 -21.05 10.66
N ASN A 51 -16.10 -21.74 10.10
CA ASN A 51 -17.47 -21.82 10.64
C ASN A 51 -18.09 -20.42 10.88
N ASN A 52 -18.29 -20.05 12.16
CA ASN A 52 -18.87 -18.79 12.65
C ASN A 52 -17.79 -17.78 13.09
N THR A 53 -16.56 -18.00 12.65
CA THR A 53 -15.41 -17.16 12.95
C THR A 53 -14.64 -16.85 11.67
N THR A 54 -14.04 -15.68 11.60
CA THR A 54 -13.11 -15.28 10.55
C THR A 54 -11.78 -15.01 11.22
N VAL A 55 -10.76 -15.77 10.84
CA VAL A 55 -9.39 -15.62 11.32
C VAL A 55 -8.60 -14.86 10.26
N TYR A 56 -8.07 -13.70 10.60
CA TYR A 56 -7.20 -12.91 9.73
C TYR A 56 -5.75 -13.21 10.12
N THR A 57 -5.02 -13.88 9.22
CA THR A 57 -3.64 -14.32 9.49
C THR A 57 -2.64 -13.53 8.66
N GLY A 58 -1.56 -13.11 9.29
CA GLY A 58 -0.43 -12.48 8.60
C GLY A 58 0.80 -12.34 9.49
N GLU A 59 1.74 -11.53 9.02
CA GLU A 59 2.97 -11.22 9.74
C GLU A 59 3.06 -9.71 9.92
N ALA A 60 3.00 -9.24 11.17
CA ALA A 60 3.10 -7.85 11.57
C ALA A 60 4.30 -7.70 12.51
N PHE A 61 5.11 -6.66 12.32
CA PHE A 61 6.32 -6.43 13.14
C PHE A 61 7.29 -7.63 13.20
N GLY A 62 7.36 -8.45 12.14
CA GLY A 62 8.23 -9.63 12.08
C GLY A 62 7.75 -10.84 12.90
N HIS A 63 6.52 -10.81 13.39
CA HIS A 63 5.89 -11.89 14.15
C HIS A 63 4.56 -12.30 13.53
N SER A 64 4.19 -13.57 13.70
CA SER A 64 2.87 -14.06 13.29
C SER A 64 1.78 -13.37 14.10
N LEU A 65 0.77 -12.84 13.41
CA LEU A 65 -0.41 -12.23 13.97
C LEU A 65 -1.66 -12.94 13.44
N ASP A 66 -2.43 -13.51 14.36
CA ASP A 66 -3.75 -14.04 14.09
C ASP A 66 -4.80 -13.17 14.78
N VAL A 67 -5.76 -12.66 14.01
CA VAL A 67 -6.88 -11.88 14.54
C VAL A 67 -8.15 -12.68 14.33
N THR A 68 -8.76 -13.12 15.42
CA THR A 68 -9.99 -13.90 15.37
C THR A 68 -11.18 -12.99 15.60
N VAL A 69 -12.12 -12.98 14.65
CA VAL A 69 -13.40 -12.26 14.75
C VAL A 69 -14.54 -13.27 14.73
N THR A 70 -15.36 -13.27 15.77
CA THR A 70 -16.53 -14.14 15.89
C THR A 70 -17.82 -13.41 15.50
N ASP A 71 -18.85 -14.17 15.10
CA ASP A 71 -20.16 -13.60 14.72
C ASP A 71 -20.86 -12.82 15.85
N ASP A 72 -20.50 -13.09 17.11
CA ASP A 72 -20.98 -12.34 18.29
C ASP A 72 -20.23 -11.01 18.53
N LYS A 73 -19.40 -10.59 17.56
CA LYS A 73 -18.60 -9.35 17.58
C LYS A 73 -17.55 -9.33 18.69
N THR A 74 -17.00 -10.51 18.98
CA THR A 74 -15.80 -10.63 19.80
C THR A 74 -14.56 -10.67 18.92
N VAL A 75 -13.52 -9.94 19.31
CA VAL A 75 -12.25 -9.86 18.59
C VAL A 75 -11.09 -10.18 19.53
N THR A 76 -10.21 -11.07 19.09
CA THR A 76 -8.98 -11.42 19.81
C THR A 76 -7.78 -11.27 18.88
N PHE A 77 -6.71 -10.66 19.39
CA PHE A 77 -5.44 -10.50 18.67
C PHE A 77 -4.38 -11.38 19.32
N ASP A 78 -3.91 -12.40 18.61
CA ASP A 78 -2.88 -13.32 19.07
C ASP A 78 -1.55 -13.03 18.36
N TYR A 79 -0.62 -12.44 19.10
CA TYR A 79 0.74 -12.16 18.66
C TYR A 79 1.72 -13.16 19.27
N SER A 80 1.93 -14.30 18.64
CA SER A 80 2.91 -15.35 19.00
C SER A 80 2.97 -15.76 20.51
N HIS A 81 3.44 -14.90 21.40
CA HIS A 81 3.54 -15.08 22.85
C HIS A 81 2.65 -14.16 23.70
N LYS A 82 1.87 -13.24 23.09
CA LYS A 82 0.99 -12.30 23.79
C LYS A 82 -0.36 -12.23 23.09
N SER A 83 -1.43 -12.28 23.87
CA SER A 83 -2.81 -12.15 23.38
C SER A 83 -3.44 -10.87 23.93
N TYR A 84 -4.23 -10.18 23.10
CA TYR A 84 -4.99 -9.00 23.48
C TYR A 84 -6.47 -9.23 23.24
N GLY A 85 -7.29 -8.81 24.21
CA GLY A 85 -8.71 -9.14 24.28
C GLY A 85 -8.97 -10.39 25.14
N PRO A 86 -10.13 -11.03 25.01
CA PRO A 86 -11.17 -10.78 23.99
C PRO A 86 -11.86 -9.43 24.17
N TYR A 87 -11.99 -8.69 23.07
CA TYR A 87 -12.76 -7.45 23.00
C TYR A 87 -14.17 -7.73 22.52
N THR A 88 -15.19 -7.34 23.28
CA THR A 88 -16.59 -7.50 22.89
C THR A 88 -17.20 -6.15 22.56
N VAL A 89 -17.82 -6.05 21.38
CA VAL A 89 -18.48 -4.83 20.91
C VAL A 89 -19.98 -4.90 21.20
N ILE A 90 -20.47 -3.97 22.02
CA ILE A 90 -21.87 -3.85 22.44
C ILE A 90 -22.42 -2.52 21.92
N TYR A 91 -23.58 -2.54 21.26
CA TYR A 91 -24.23 -1.32 20.80
C TYR A 91 -25.09 -0.75 21.93
N ASP A 92 -24.81 0.48 22.31
CA ASP A 92 -25.47 1.20 23.38
C ASP A 92 -25.78 2.63 22.92
N GLU A 93 -27.05 2.92 22.63
CA GLU A 93 -27.49 4.25 22.21
C GLU A 93 -27.20 5.34 23.26
N THR A 94 -27.03 4.96 24.53
CA THR A 94 -26.73 5.90 25.63
C THR A 94 -25.26 6.32 25.69
N ALA A 95 -24.37 5.64 24.96
CA ALA A 95 -22.95 5.96 24.88
C ALA A 95 -22.67 7.16 23.93
N VAL A 96 -23.66 7.62 23.17
CA VAL A 96 -23.50 8.76 22.25
C VAL A 96 -23.47 10.06 23.04
N ALA A 97 -22.41 10.84 22.86
CA ALA A 97 -22.35 12.21 23.38
C ALA A 97 -23.53 13.04 22.84
N ASN A 98 -24.09 13.90 23.69
CA ASN A 98 -25.13 14.84 23.27
C ASN A 98 -24.49 15.99 22.48
N ILE A 99 -24.07 15.71 21.25
CA ILE A 99 -23.48 16.70 20.35
C ILE A 99 -24.66 17.51 19.75
N GLU A 100 -24.67 18.82 19.97
CA GLU A 100 -25.73 19.73 19.46
C GLU A 100 -25.90 19.68 17.93
N ASP A 101 -24.89 19.15 17.22
CA ASP A 101 -24.90 18.96 15.79
C ASP A 101 -25.64 17.69 15.36
N ASN A 102 -26.97 17.83 15.19
CA ASN A 102 -27.89 16.84 14.64
C ASN A 102 -27.58 16.38 13.19
N SER A 103 -26.49 16.86 12.56
CA SER A 103 -26.14 16.48 11.19
C SER A 103 -25.47 15.10 11.08
N ARG A 104 -24.79 14.62 12.14
CA ARG A 104 -24.11 13.33 12.16
C ARG A 104 -24.92 12.31 12.95
N LYS A 105 -25.48 11.30 12.27
CA LYS A 105 -26.07 10.14 12.94
C LYS A 105 -24.95 9.26 13.51
N LEU A 106 -24.58 9.54 14.76
CA LEU A 106 -23.65 8.70 15.51
C LEU A 106 -24.34 7.44 16.01
N THR A 107 -23.63 6.31 15.93
CA THR A 107 -24.07 5.05 16.53
C THR A 107 -23.29 4.82 17.81
N GLY A 108 -23.98 4.65 18.92
CA GLY A 108 -23.36 4.44 20.23
C GLY A 108 -22.81 3.03 20.41
N VAL A 109 -21.64 2.92 21.01
CA VAL A 109 -20.91 1.66 21.19
C VAL A 109 -20.13 1.65 22.51
N GLU A 110 -20.12 0.50 23.16
CA GLU A 110 -19.25 0.15 24.26
C GLU A 110 -18.38 -1.05 23.83
N ILE A 111 -17.07 -0.87 23.87
CA ILE A 111 -16.09 -1.92 23.67
C ILE A 111 -15.55 -2.32 25.04
N ARG A 112 -15.66 -3.60 25.36
CA ARG A 112 -15.20 -4.15 26.65
C ARG A 112 -14.03 -5.09 26.44
N ASN A 113 -13.08 -5.08 27.36
CA ASN A 113 -12.05 -6.10 27.50
C ASN A 113 -12.34 -6.91 28.77
N GLY A 114 -13.11 -8.00 28.64
CA GLY A 114 -13.66 -8.71 29.79
C GLY A 114 -14.59 -7.82 30.62
N GLU A 115 -14.22 -7.55 31.88
CA GLU A 115 -15.02 -6.72 32.79
C GLU A 115 -14.76 -5.21 32.63
N GLU A 116 -13.59 -4.83 32.09
CA GLU A 116 -13.17 -3.44 31.92
C GLU A 116 -13.76 -2.81 30.66
N ILE A 117 -14.17 -1.54 30.77
CA ILE A 117 -14.59 -0.73 29.62
C ILE A 117 -13.34 -0.23 28.93
N PHE A 118 -13.09 -0.71 27.70
CA PHE A 118 -11.96 -0.29 26.88
C PHE A 118 -12.26 1.03 26.15
N PHE A 119 -13.49 1.16 25.65
CA PHE A 119 -13.96 2.37 25.00
C PHE A 119 -15.48 2.49 25.14
N ARG A 120 -15.98 3.72 25.31
CA ARG A 120 -17.42 4.02 25.30
C ARG A 120 -17.63 5.35 24.61
N GLY A 121 -18.51 5.38 23.62
CA GLY A 121 -18.69 6.57 22.79
C GLY A 121 -19.59 6.36 21.59
N GLY A 122 -19.58 7.30 20.65
CA GLY A 122 -20.29 7.22 19.38
C GLY A 122 -19.34 7.08 18.20
N PHE A 123 -19.74 6.38 17.15
CA PHE A 123 -18.98 6.33 15.90
C PHE A 123 -19.80 6.77 14.69
N PHE A 124 -19.11 7.25 13.66
CA PHE A 124 -19.68 7.59 12.36
C PHE A 124 -18.81 7.01 11.24
N GLU A 125 -19.45 6.34 10.28
CA GLU A 125 -18.81 5.83 9.06
C GLU A 125 -18.82 6.95 8.00
N SER A 126 -17.64 7.33 7.52
CA SER A 126 -17.53 8.30 6.43
C SER A 126 -18.07 7.71 5.13
N PHE A 127 -19.01 8.41 4.48
CA PHE A 127 -19.51 8.05 3.15
C PHE A 127 -18.62 8.65 2.06
N GLY A 128 -17.59 7.89 1.65
CA GLY A 128 -16.80 8.21 0.46
C GLY A 128 -15.50 7.40 0.37
N GLY A 129 -15.29 6.69 -0.75
CA GLY A 129 -14.03 6.05 -1.14
C GLY A 129 -13.47 5.03 -0.15
N GLU A 130 -12.76 5.52 0.86
CA GLU A 130 -12.15 4.75 1.95
C GLU A 130 -13.08 4.81 3.18
N LYS A 131 -13.68 3.68 3.55
CA LYS A 131 -14.54 3.59 4.73
C LYS A 131 -13.69 3.82 5.99
N SER A 132 -13.67 5.06 6.45
CA SER A 132 -12.99 5.46 7.67
C SER A 132 -14.02 5.61 8.78
N ILE A 133 -13.79 4.91 9.89
CA ILE A 133 -14.61 5.01 11.09
C ILE A 133 -14.03 6.13 11.97
N TRP A 134 -14.85 7.12 12.27
CA TRP A 134 -14.53 8.19 13.20
C TRP A 134 -15.16 7.89 14.55
N LEU A 135 -14.35 7.92 15.61
CA LEU A 135 -14.80 7.69 16.97
C LEU A 135 -14.94 9.02 17.73
N TYR A 136 -15.92 9.08 18.60
CA TYR A 136 -16.19 10.19 19.50
C TYR A 136 -16.39 9.64 20.90
N ASN A 137 -15.71 10.23 21.89
CA ASN A 137 -15.90 9.86 23.29
C ASN A 137 -17.28 10.33 23.81
N GLU A 138 -17.66 9.92 25.04
CA GLU A 138 -18.91 10.36 25.68
C GLU A 138 -19.00 11.89 25.89
N ASN A 139 -17.87 12.60 25.86
CA ASN A 139 -17.80 14.06 26.00
C ASN A 139 -17.97 14.80 24.66
N GLY A 140 -17.96 14.10 23.52
CA GLY A 140 -18.08 14.64 22.18
C GLY A 140 -16.76 15.00 21.49
N ASP A 141 -15.60 14.75 22.13
CA ASP A 141 -14.29 14.90 21.49
C ASP A 141 -14.01 13.71 20.56
N ILE A 142 -13.23 13.96 19.50
CA ILE A 142 -12.82 12.92 18.56
C ILE A 142 -11.76 12.04 19.23
N ASP A 143 -12.02 10.72 19.24
CA ASP A 143 -11.09 9.70 19.71
C ASP A 143 -10.26 9.16 18.53
N GLY A 144 -8.98 8.88 18.75
CA GLY A 144 -8.05 8.41 17.70
C GLY A 144 -7.23 9.51 16.99
N PHE A 145 -7.25 10.75 17.48
CA PHE A 145 -6.34 11.84 17.05
C PHE A 145 -5.17 12.01 18.02
N ASP A 146 -4.48 10.91 18.31
CA ASP A 146 -3.29 10.95 19.16
C ASP A 146 -2.05 11.34 18.35
N ILE A 147 -1.32 12.33 18.85
CA ILE A 147 -0.06 12.77 18.23
C ILE A 147 1.05 11.88 18.76
N TYR A 148 1.62 11.06 17.87
CA TYR A 148 2.76 10.21 18.17
C TYR A 148 4.07 10.82 17.65
N TYR A 149 5.16 10.60 18.37
CA TYR A 149 6.51 10.92 17.88
C TYR A 149 7.46 9.75 18.09
N VAL A 150 8.43 9.63 17.18
CA VAL A 150 9.51 8.64 17.26
C VAL A 150 10.77 9.37 17.73
N ASP A 151 11.29 8.98 18.88
CA ASP A 151 12.55 9.53 19.40
C ASP A 151 13.76 8.89 18.68
N SER A 152 14.96 9.41 18.92
CA SER A 152 16.25 8.94 18.40
C SER A 152 16.57 7.48 18.70
N ASP A 153 15.89 6.86 19.66
CA ASP A 153 15.96 5.43 19.99
C ASP A 153 15.06 4.55 19.10
N GLY A 154 14.27 5.15 18.21
CA GLY A 154 13.36 4.45 17.30
C GLY A 154 12.06 3.99 17.95
N VAL A 155 11.78 4.42 19.19
CA VAL A 155 10.58 4.01 19.94
C VAL A 155 9.51 5.09 19.82
N GLU A 156 8.29 4.66 19.45
CA GLU A 156 7.15 5.56 19.34
C GLU A 156 6.53 5.84 20.71
N ARG A 157 6.29 7.13 20.95
CA ARG A 157 5.72 7.65 22.18
C ARG A 157 4.52 8.53 21.88
N ASP A 158 3.57 8.56 22.82
CA ASP A 158 2.46 9.50 22.79
C ASP A 158 2.94 10.93 23.08
N ALA A 159 2.04 11.92 22.94
CA ALA A 159 2.34 13.33 23.21
C ALA A 159 2.82 13.60 24.65
N ASP A 160 2.48 12.71 25.59
CA ASP A 160 2.86 12.78 27.00
C ASP A 160 4.19 12.07 27.30
N GLY A 161 4.77 11.39 26.30
CA GLY A 161 6.05 10.68 26.38
C GLY A 161 5.96 9.24 26.89
N ASN A 162 4.76 8.67 26.99
CA ASN A 162 4.58 7.26 27.32
C ASN A 162 4.84 6.37 26.11
N LEU A 163 5.31 5.15 26.39
CA LEU A 163 5.54 4.13 25.37
C LEU A 163 4.22 3.66 24.77
N VAL A 164 4.10 3.73 23.45
CA VAL A 164 2.92 3.23 22.73
C VAL A 164 3.18 1.79 22.31
N ASP A 165 2.44 0.85 22.89
CA ASP A 165 2.45 -0.53 22.44
C ASP A 165 1.61 -0.64 21.16
N ARG A 166 2.28 -0.56 19.99
CA ARG A 166 1.65 -0.69 18.66
C ARG A 166 0.86 -2.00 18.46
N LEU A 167 1.08 -2.99 19.32
CA LEU A 167 0.37 -4.27 19.26
C LEU A 167 -1.02 -4.18 19.91
N VAL A 168 -1.27 -3.19 20.78
CA VAL A 168 -2.61 -2.93 21.33
C VAL A 168 -3.49 -2.38 20.21
N PRO A 169 -4.60 -3.06 19.86
CA PRO A 169 -5.50 -2.58 18.83
C PRO A 169 -6.26 -1.34 19.31
N SER A 170 -6.47 -0.38 18.41
CA SER A 170 -7.33 0.77 18.69
C SER A 170 -8.81 0.36 18.73
N ALA A 171 -9.63 1.15 19.42
CA ALA A 171 -11.09 0.99 19.39
C ALA A 171 -11.65 1.01 17.95
N GLY A 172 -11.04 1.82 17.07
CA GLY A 172 -11.42 1.93 15.66
C GLY A 172 -11.13 0.65 14.89
N THR A 173 -9.96 0.04 15.10
CA THR A 173 -9.58 -1.25 14.50
C THR A 173 -10.53 -2.36 14.92
N ILE A 174 -10.85 -2.45 16.22
CA ILE A 174 -11.79 -3.47 16.74
C ILE A 174 -13.17 -3.30 16.11
N LEU A 175 -13.64 -2.06 16.01
CA LEU A 175 -14.93 -1.76 15.42
C LEU A 175 -14.96 -2.03 13.91
N GLU A 176 -13.90 -1.69 13.18
CA GLU A 176 -13.80 -1.97 11.74
C GLU A 176 -13.85 -3.47 11.43
N LEU A 177 -13.11 -4.27 12.21
CA LEU A 177 -13.11 -5.74 12.09
C LEU A 177 -14.48 -6.37 12.34
N THR A 178 -15.30 -5.78 13.23
CA THR A 178 -16.65 -6.29 13.53
C THR A 178 -17.73 -5.76 12.58
N HIS A 179 -17.51 -4.62 11.91
CA HIS A 179 -18.52 -3.93 11.09
C HIS A 179 -18.41 -4.19 9.58
N GLN A 180 -17.65 -5.23 9.19
CA GLN A 180 -17.15 -5.55 7.83
C GLN A 180 -15.87 -4.75 7.50
N PRO A 181 -14.69 -5.37 7.63
CA PRO A 181 -13.44 -4.70 7.33
C PRO A 181 -13.33 -4.38 5.84
N THR A 182 -12.71 -3.24 5.55
CA THR A 182 -12.26 -2.96 4.19
C THR A 182 -11.07 -3.87 3.88
N LEU A 183 -11.25 -4.76 2.90
CA LEU A 183 -10.15 -5.59 2.43
C LEU A 183 -9.35 -4.81 1.39
N THR A 184 -8.08 -4.58 1.69
CA THR A 184 -7.12 -3.89 0.84
C THR A 184 -6.08 -4.88 0.32
N HIS A 185 -5.18 -4.44 -0.56
CA HIS A 185 -4.09 -5.26 -1.05
C HIS A 185 -2.79 -4.48 -1.09
N LYS A 186 -1.66 -5.17 -0.90
CA LYS A 186 -0.36 -4.54 -1.16
C LYS A 186 -0.12 -4.41 -2.65
N GLY A 187 0.52 -3.32 -3.05
CA GLY A 187 0.98 -3.11 -4.41
C GLY A 187 0.06 -2.20 -5.22
N ASP A 188 0.63 -1.08 -5.68
CA ASP A 188 -0.01 -0.18 -6.62
C ASP A 188 0.22 -0.66 -8.06
N TRP A 189 -0.83 -1.20 -8.70
CA TRP A 189 -0.76 -1.66 -10.08
C TRP A 189 -0.44 -0.54 -11.08
N GLN A 190 -0.71 0.73 -10.73
CA GLN A 190 -0.43 1.88 -11.58
C GLN A 190 1.08 2.08 -11.74
N ALA A 191 1.87 1.90 -10.67
CA ALA A 191 3.33 1.95 -10.74
C ALA A 191 3.89 0.91 -11.71
N TRP A 192 3.35 -0.32 -11.70
CA TRP A 192 3.71 -1.34 -12.68
C TRP A 192 3.32 -0.92 -14.10
N PHE A 193 2.11 -0.40 -14.29
CA PHE A 193 1.61 0.02 -15.60
C PHE A 193 2.45 1.15 -16.22
N TYR A 194 2.69 2.23 -15.48
CA TYR A 194 3.50 3.36 -15.96
C TYR A 194 4.96 2.99 -16.19
N GLY A 195 5.56 2.22 -15.27
CA GLY A 195 6.93 1.72 -15.45
C GLY A 195 7.06 0.84 -16.70
N THR A 196 6.09 -0.04 -16.94
CA THR A 196 6.06 -0.89 -18.14
C THR A 196 5.91 -0.06 -19.42
N ALA A 197 5.03 0.94 -19.42
CA ALA A 197 4.87 1.84 -20.56
C ALA A 197 6.18 2.59 -20.89
N LEU A 198 6.89 3.07 -19.87
CA LEU A 198 8.21 3.73 -20.04
C LEU A 198 9.27 2.77 -20.59
N LEU A 199 9.31 1.51 -20.14
CA LEU A 199 10.24 0.51 -20.68
C LEU A 199 9.94 0.15 -22.13
N LEU A 200 8.67 -0.05 -22.46
CA LEU A 200 8.26 -0.35 -23.84
C LEU A 200 8.59 0.83 -24.76
N LEU A 201 8.33 2.07 -24.32
CA LEU A 201 8.74 3.27 -25.05
C LEU A 201 10.26 3.31 -25.21
N ASN A 202 11.03 3.04 -24.16
CA ASN A 202 12.50 2.98 -24.23
C ASN A 202 12.99 1.96 -25.26
N ILE A 203 12.42 0.75 -25.28
CA ILE A 203 12.74 -0.29 -26.27
C ILE A 203 12.43 0.21 -27.69
N VAL A 204 11.29 0.87 -27.90
CA VAL A 204 10.96 1.48 -29.20
C VAL A 204 11.99 2.55 -29.58
N LEU A 205 12.37 3.44 -28.66
CA LEU A 205 13.40 4.46 -28.92
C LEU A 205 14.76 3.84 -29.28
N MET A 206 15.15 2.73 -28.63
CA MET A 206 16.36 1.97 -28.97
C MET A 206 16.27 1.35 -30.38
N MET A 207 15.11 0.82 -30.76
CA MET A 207 14.89 0.22 -32.08
C MET A 207 14.99 1.24 -33.22
N PHE A 208 14.70 2.51 -32.94
CA PHE A 208 14.71 3.61 -33.91
C PHE A 208 15.88 4.59 -33.67
N GLU A 209 16.95 4.16 -33.01
CA GLU A 209 18.05 5.05 -32.62
C GLU A 209 18.61 5.84 -33.82
N LYS A 210 18.84 5.18 -34.96
CA LYS A 210 19.40 5.85 -36.15
C LYS A 210 18.38 6.79 -36.77
N GLU A 211 17.14 6.34 -36.91
CA GLU A 211 16.05 7.08 -37.51
C GLU A 211 15.70 8.33 -36.70
N LEU A 212 15.65 8.24 -35.37
CA LEU A 212 15.40 9.37 -34.48
C LEU A 212 16.54 10.39 -34.52
N PHE A 213 17.79 9.92 -34.68
CA PHE A 213 18.93 10.81 -34.87
C PHE A 213 18.81 11.59 -36.19
N HIS A 214 18.54 10.90 -37.31
CA HIS A 214 18.36 11.55 -38.61
C HIS A 214 17.11 12.44 -38.65
N TRP A 215 16.03 12.03 -37.99
CA TRP A 215 14.80 12.82 -37.89
C TRP A 215 15.01 14.11 -37.10
N GLY A 216 15.68 14.05 -35.94
CA GLY A 216 16.04 15.27 -35.19
C GLY A 216 16.91 16.22 -36.01
N LEU A 217 17.91 15.68 -36.71
CA LEU A 217 18.80 16.48 -37.57
C LEU A 217 18.10 17.04 -38.82
N SER A 218 17.00 16.43 -39.28
CA SER A 218 16.29 16.91 -40.46
C SER A 218 15.68 18.31 -40.27
N PHE A 219 15.47 18.72 -39.03
CA PHE A 219 15.02 20.08 -38.70
C PHE A 219 16.15 21.12 -38.71
N GLU A 220 17.40 20.68 -38.67
CA GLU A 220 18.56 21.57 -38.53
C GLU A 220 19.43 21.61 -39.80
N ILE A 221 19.55 20.48 -40.51
CA ILE A 221 20.43 20.34 -41.67
C ILE A 221 19.74 19.68 -42.87
N ARG A 222 20.04 20.19 -44.07
CA ARG A 222 19.41 19.76 -45.34
C ARG A 222 19.77 18.33 -45.77
N ASN A 223 20.94 17.83 -45.38
CA ASN A 223 21.44 16.48 -45.72
C ASN A 223 21.58 15.61 -44.46
N ALA A 224 20.53 15.53 -43.64
CA ALA A 224 20.54 14.82 -42.37
C ALA A 224 20.76 13.30 -42.51
N ASP A 225 20.38 12.72 -43.65
CA ASP A 225 20.52 11.30 -44.01
C ASP A 225 21.98 10.83 -44.08
N LYS A 226 22.92 11.74 -44.38
CA LYS A 226 24.36 11.44 -44.47
C LYS A 226 25.13 11.67 -43.18
N ALA A 227 24.48 12.21 -42.14
CA ALA A 227 25.13 12.53 -40.88
C ALA A 227 25.47 11.25 -40.09
N GLN A 228 26.71 11.12 -39.63
CA GLN A 228 27.11 10.01 -38.76
C GLN A 228 27.07 10.44 -37.29
N MET A 229 26.42 9.64 -36.45
CA MET A 229 26.37 9.93 -35.01
C MET A 229 27.75 9.79 -34.37
N SER A 230 28.15 10.81 -33.61
CA SER A 230 29.43 10.85 -32.90
C SER A 230 29.53 9.73 -31.85
N GLY A 231 30.76 9.35 -31.48
CA GLY A 231 30.99 8.37 -30.41
C GLY A 231 30.38 8.79 -29.07
N TRP A 232 30.42 10.10 -28.78
CA TRP A 232 29.76 10.68 -27.61
C TRP A 232 28.23 10.55 -27.68
N GLY A 233 27.62 10.83 -28.83
CA GLY A 233 26.17 10.68 -29.01
C GLY A 233 25.69 9.24 -28.80
N LYS A 234 26.46 8.25 -29.27
CA LYS A 234 26.21 6.82 -29.02
C LYS A 234 26.31 6.49 -27.53
N THR A 235 27.33 7.00 -26.87
CA THR A 235 27.57 6.74 -25.44
C THR A 235 26.50 7.37 -24.56
N SER A 236 26.14 8.63 -24.82
CA SER A 236 25.10 9.35 -24.08
C SER A 236 23.75 8.65 -24.14
N ARG A 237 23.34 8.18 -25.33
CA ARG A 237 22.08 7.44 -25.50
C ARG A 237 22.07 6.12 -24.77
N ARG A 238 23.18 5.37 -24.80
CA ARG A 238 23.32 4.13 -24.02
C ARG A 238 23.18 4.38 -22.52
N ILE A 239 23.82 5.45 -22.02
CA ILE A 239 23.71 5.85 -20.60
C ILE A 239 22.27 6.22 -20.25
N SER A 240 21.62 7.06 -21.07
CA SER A 240 20.22 7.47 -20.85
C SER A 240 19.27 6.28 -20.78
N SER A 241 19.38 5.35 -21.74
CA SER A 241 18.57 4.13 -21.75
C SER A 241 18.81 3.25 -20.51
N THR A 242 20.05 3.15 -20.02
CA THR A 242 20.36 2.38 -18.80
C THR A 242 19.81 3.05 -17.56
N ILE A 243 19.97 4.37 -17.44
CA ILE A 243 19.43 5.13 -16.31
C ILE A 243 17.91 4.95 -16.25
N LEU A 244 17.21 5.02 -17.40
CA LEU A 244 15.77 4.83 -17.43
C LEU A 244 15.36 3.42 -16.97
N VAL A 245 16.10 2.37 -17.34
CA VAL A 245 15.83 1.01 -16.84
C VAL A 245 16.02 0.93 -15.32
N VAL A 246 17.07 1.56 -14.78
CA VAL A 246 17.32 1.60 -13.33
C VAL A 246 16.22 2.37 -12.60
N VAL A 247 15.78 3.51 -13.14
CA VAL A 247 14.68 4.30 -12.56
C VAL A 247 13.38 3.50 -12.56
N VAL A 248 13.06 2.80 -13.64
CA VAL A 248 11.85 1.96 -13.67
C VAL A 248 11.95 0.79 -12.68
N LEU A 249 13.13 0.18 -12.53
CA LEU A 249 13.34 -0.83 -11.50
C LEU A 249 13.03 -0.28 -10.10
N LEU A 250 13.51 0.93 -9.77
CA LEU A 250 13.20 1.58 -8.50
C LEU A 250 11.69 1.85 -8.35
N LEU A 251 11.03 2.34 -9.40
CA LEU A 251 9.57 2.56 -9.38
C LEU A 251 8.80 1.27 -9.09
N TYR A 252 9.19 0.15 -9.70
CA TYR A 252 8.56 -1.13 -9.40
C TYR A 252 8.79 -1.59 -7.96
N THR A 253 9.99 -1.38 -7.41
CA THR A 253 10.26 -1.75 -6.01
C THR A 253 9.46 -0.91 -5.02
N VAL A 254 9.33 0.40 -5.26
CA VAL A 254 8.53 1.30 -4.43
C VAL A 254 7.04 0.97 -4.55
N GLY A 255 6.56 0.75 -5.78
CA GLY A 255 5.16 0.43 -6.02
C GLY A 255 4.72 -0.91 -5.41
N LEU A 256 5.61 -1.89 -5.27
CA LEU A 256 5.33 -3.13 -4.53
C LEU A 256 5.24 -2.93 -3.01
N GLY A 257 5.93 -1.94 -2.47
CA GLY A 257 5.97 -1.64 -1.03
C GLY A 257 4.82 -0.75 -0.55
N ASN A 258 4.14 -0.04 -1.46
CA ASN A 258 3.05 0.86 -1.11
C ASN A 258 1.75 0.10 -0.81
N TYR A 259 0.99 0.62 0.15
CA TYR A 259 -0.37 0.20 0.51
C TYR A 259 -1.38 0.97 -0.35
N TRP A 260 -2.42 0.29 -0.84
CA TRP A 260 -3.55 0.85 -1.59
C TRP A 260 -4.83 0.06 -1.31
#